data_AF-A0A0M9X6B3-F1
#
_entry.id   AF-A0A0M9X6B3-F1
#
_cell.length_a   1.000
_cell.length_b   1.000
_cell.length_c   1.000
_cell.angle_alpha   90.00
_cell.angle_beta   90.00
_cell.angle_gamma   90.00
#
_symmetry.space_group_name_H-M   'P 1'
#
loop_
_entity.id
_entity.type
_entity.pdbx_description
1 polymer ?
#
loop_
_entity_poly.entity_id
_entity_poly.type
_entity_poly.pdbx_seq_one_letter_code
_entity_poly.pdbx_strand_id
1 'polypeptide(L)' 'MTAPPVAFSVPYAYWCIGGTALYKDALRKGAVAQDVPVNHSPRFPSVLQPALDTGVTSLTAAALARLAP' A
#
# COMPACT_ATOMS: atom_id res chain seq x y z
N MET A 1 6.10 15.43 -10.99
CA MET A 1 6.40 13.98 -11.03
C MET A 1 6.82 13.65 -12.45
N THR A 2 8.04 13.15 -12.65
CA THR A 2 8.52 12.71 -13.97
C THR A 2 7.69 11.52 -14.43
N ALA A 3 7.35 11.45 -15.72
CA ALA A 3 6.61 10.32 -16.28
C ALA A 3 7.34 9.00 -15.97
N PRO A 4 6.62 7.93 -15.61
CA PRO A 4 7.24 6.63 -15.35
C PRO A 4 7.99 6.17 -16.62
N PRO A 5 9.17 5.54 -16.47
CA PRO A 5 9.94 5.09 -17.61
C PRO A 5 9.10 4.12 -18.47
N VAL A 6 8.93 4.46 -19.75
CA VAL A 6 8.26 3.63 -20.77
C VAL A 6 9.08 2.39 -21.16
N ALA A 7 10.19 2.12 -20.45
CA ALA A 7 11.23 1.18 -20.82
C ALA A 7 10.75 -0.28 -21.03
N PHE A 8 9.57 -0.64 -20.53
CA PHE A 8 9.10 -2.03 -20.55
C PHE A 8 7.68 -2.23 -21.11
N SER A 9 6.98 -1.17 -21.56
CA SER A 9 5.59 -1.28 -22.06
C SER A 9 4.61 -2.00 -21.09
N VAL A 10 4.92 -2.06 -19.79
CA VAL A 10 4.08 -2.68 -18.76
C VAL A 10 3.47 -1.58 -17.88
N PRO A 11 2.19 -1.70 -17.47
CA PRO A 11 1.60 -0.77 -16.51
C PRO A 11 2.42 -0.73 -15.23
N TYR A 12 2.83 0.47 -14.82
CA TYR A 12 3.52 0.68 -13.55
C TYR A 12 2.53 1.20 -12.52
N ALA A 13 2.41 0.51 -11.39
CA ALA A 13 1.61 0.96 -10.26
C ALA A 13 2.53 1.19 -9.06
N TYR A 14 2.43 2.37 -8.46
CA TYR A 14 3.13 2.72 -7.23
C TYR A 14 2.09 3.01 -6.14
N TRP A 15 2.25 2.36 -4.98
CA TRP A 15 1.32 2.51 -3.85
C TRP A 15 2.03 3.24 -2.72
N CYS A 16 1.55 4.43 -2.35
CA CYS A 16 2.00 5.12 -1.14
C CYS A 16 1.37 4.54 0.13
N ILE A 17 0.16 3.98 0.01
CA ILE A 17 -0.60 3.34 1.08
C ILE A 17 -1.02 1.96 0.57
N GLY A 18 -0.85 0.94 1.39
CA GLY A 18 -1.15 -0.44 1.02
C GLY A 18 -1.28 -1.34 2.24
N GLY A 19 -1.62 -2.60 1.98
CA GLY A 19 -1.75 -3.62 3.02
C GLY A 19 -1.65 -5.01 2.40
N THR A 20 -1.43 -6.03 3.23
CA THR A 20 -1.29 -7.42 2.79
C THR A 20 -2.18 -8.33 3.62
N ALA A 21 -2.84 -9.28 2.95
CA ALA A 21 -3.65 -10.31 3.61
C ALA A 21 -2.80 -11.26 4.47
N LEU A 22 -1.49 -11.35 4.21
CA LEU A 22 -0.56 -12.26 4.90
C LEU A 22 -0.24 -11.81 6.32
N TYR A 23 -0.40 -10.52 6.62
CA TYR A 23 0.10 -9.94 7.87
C TYR A 23 -0.47 -10.59 9.11
N LYS A 24 -1.78 -10.87 9.15
CA LYS A 24 -2.45 -11.45 10.33
C LYS A 24 -1.91 -12.84 10.66
N ASP A 25 -1.71 -13.68 9.66
CA ASP A 25 -1.17 -15.04 9.85
C ASP A 25 0.30 -15.00 10.24
N ALA A 26 1.10 -14.19 9.55
CA ALA A 26 2.51 -14.01 9.86
C ALA A 26 2.72 -13.48 11.28
N LEU A 27 1.88 -12.54 11.73
CA LEU A 27 1.91 -12.01 13.09
C LEU A 27 1.61 -13.10 14.12
N ARG A 28 0.57 -13.91 13.91
CA ARG A 28 0.22 -15.02 14.82
C ARG A 28 1.34 -16.05 14.97
N LYS A 29 2.12 -16.26 13.91
CA LYS A 29 3.26 -17.21 13.90
C LYS A 29 4.57 -16.59 14.41
N GLY A 30 4.62 -15.28 14.66
CA GLY A 30 5.88 -14.57 14.93
C GLY A 30 6.82 -14.51 13.73
N ALA A 31 6.30 -14.60 12.51
CA ALA A 31 7.05 -14.77 11.26
C ALA A 31 6.88 -13.59 10.28
N VAL A 32 6.58 -12.39 10.77
CA VAL A 32 6.33 -11.21 9.92
C VAL A 32 7.49 -10.92 8.97
N ALA A 33 8.74 -10.97 9.45
CA ALA A 33 9.91 -10.65 8.65
C ALA A 33 10.18 -11.70 7.54
N GLN A 34 9.64 -12.90 7.68
CA GLN A 34 9.84 -14.03 6.77
C GLN A 34 8.69 -14.13 5.77
N ASP A 35 7.45 -13.99 6.24
CA ASP A 35 6.24 -14.27 5.47
C ASP A 35 5.68 -13.04 4.76
N VAL A 36 5.99 -11.82 5.22
CA VAL A 36 5.51 -10.57 4.62
C VAL A 36 6.60 -9.97 3.73
N PRO A 37 6.39 -9.86 2.40
CA PRO A 37 7.34 -9.21 1.53
C PRO A 37 7.57 -7.75 1.93
N VAL A 38 8.77 -7.24 1.69
CA VAL A 38 9.09 -5.82 1.92
C VAL A 38 8.39 -4.93 0.89
N ASN A 39 8.17 -3.67 1.27
CA ASN A 39 7.72 -2.63 0.34
C ASN A 39 8.66 -2.58 -0.88
N HIS A 40 8.08 -2.34 -2.07
CA HIS A 40 8.74 -2.42 -3.39
C HIS A 40 9.08 -3.82 -3.90
N SER A 41 8.79 -4.89 -3.16
CA SER A 41 8.89 -6.23 -3.73
C SER A 41 7.79 -6.45 -4.79
N PRO A 42 8.09 -7.05 -5.96
CA PRO A 42 7.06 -7.45 -6.92
C PRO A 42 6.12 -8.52 -6.35
N ARG A 43 6.49 -9.13 -5.22
CA ARG A 43 5.67 -10.11 -4.51
C ARG A 43 4.81 -9.48 -3.41
N PHE A 44 4.89 -8.17 -3.17
CA PHE A 44 4.04 -7.50 -2.18
C PHE A 44 2.67 -7.24 -2.82
N PRO A 45 1.65 -8.08 -2.56
CA PRO A 45 0.36 -7.91 -3.17
C PRO A 45 -0.42 -6.93 -2.29
N SER A 46 -0.49 -5.66 -2.71
CA SER A 46 -1.45 -4.75 -2.06
C SER A 46 -2.86 -5.28 -2.29
N VAL A 47 -3.56 -5.66 -1.22
CA VAL A 47 -5.00 -5.93 -1.30
C VAL A 47 -5.70 -4.62 -1.63
N LEU A 48 -6.45 -4.58 -2.73
CA LEU A 48 -7.10 -3.35 -3.19
C LEU A 48 -8.07 -2.80 -2.12
N GLN A 49 -8.97 -3.66 -1.64
CA GLN A 49 -9.85 -3.37 -0.51
C GLN A 49 -9.49 -4.28 0.67
N PRO A 50 -9.49 -3.76 1.91
CA PRO A 50 -9.94 -2.42 2.31
C PRO A 50 -8.85 -1.32 2.22
N ALA A 51 -7.68 -1.58 1.63
CA ALA A 51 -6.55 -0.66 1.70
C ALA A 51 -6.81 0.69 1.02
N LEU A 52 -7.42 0.68 -0.17
CA LEU A 52 -7.76 1.92 -0.89
C LEU A 52 -8.79 2.73 -0.11
N ASP A 53 -9.85 2.11 0.40
CA ASP A 53 -10.88 2.79 1.19
C ASP A 53 -10.25 3.44 2.43
N THR A 54 -9.44 2.67 3.17
CA THR A 54 -8.74 3.15 4.37
C THR A 54 -7.82 4.31 4.04
N GLY A 55 -7.07 4.22 2.94
CA GLY A 55 -6.16 5.26 2.47
C GLY A 55 -6.88 6.55 2.11
N VAL A 56 -7.96 6.46 1.33
CA VAL A 56 -8.80 7.61 0.96
C VAL A 56 -9.40 8.25 2.20
N THR A 57 -10.05 7.46 3.06
CA THR A 57 -10.66 7.98 4.30
C THR A 57 -9.65 8.70 5.17
N SER A 58 -8.47 8.09 5.38
CA SER A 58 -7.42 8.69 6.23
C SER A 58 -6.89 10.01 5.65
N LEU A 59 -6.63 10.05 4.34
CA LEU A 59 -6.14 11.27 3.68
C LEU A 59 -7.19 12.38 3.69
N THR A 60 -8.45 12.05 3.43
CA THR A 60 -9.56 13.01 3.50
C THR A 60 -9.75 13.54 4.92
N ALA A 61 -9.75 12.66 5.93
CA ALA A 61 -9.87 13.07 7.33
C ALA A 61 -8.72 14.00 7.74
N ALA A 62 -7.48 13.67 7.36
CA ALA A 62 -6.31 14.52 7.62
C ALA A 62 -6.42 15.89 6.93
N ALA A 63 -6.88 15.92 5.68
CA ALA A 63 -7.09 17.17 4.94
C ALA A 63 -8.16 18.05 5.63
N LEU A 64 -9.29 17.46 6.01
CA LEU A 64 -10.35 18.18 6.72
C LEU A 64 -9.87 18.71 8.07
N ALA A 65 -9.14 17.91 8.86
CA ALA A 65 -8.60 18.35 10.14
C ALA A 65 -7.58 19.50 9.99
N ARG A 66 -6.85 19.56 8.86
CA ARG A 66 -5.85 20.60 8.61
C ARG A 66 -6.43 21.88 8.00
N LEU A 67 -7.47 21.75 7.16
CA LEU A 67 -8.00 22.81 6.29
C LEU A 67 -9.38 23.32 6.74
N ALA A 68 -10.04 22.67 7.70
CA ALA A 68 -11.25 23.20 8.30
C ALA A 68 -10.99 24.60 8.89
N PRO A 69 -12.00 25.50 8.86
CA PRO A 69 -11.89 26.87 9.38
C PRO A 69 -11.45 26.94 10.85
#